data_AF-A0A3D5L2H1-F1
#
_entry.id   AF-A0A3D5L2H1-F1
#
_cell.length_a   1.000
_cell.length_b   1.000
_cell.length_c   1.000
_cell.angle_alpha   90.00
_cell.angle_beta   90.00
_cell.angle_gamma   90.00
#
_symmetry.space_group_name_H-M   'P 1'
#
loop_
_entity.id
_entity.type
_entity.pdbx_description
1 polymer ?
#
loop_
_entity_poly.entity_id
_entity_poly.type
_entity_poly.pdbx_seq_one_letter_code
_entity_poly.pdbx_strand_id
1 'polypeptide(L)'
;LFRDMNEELDEEFEKRQKDNTADDPVKSYENLLDCFLAQYFSLKDIARQVNLEQNTFLLYPYYHYMVDNTTRLVEHYFNRLKPNYPPEQLSSFIVMGIYGYLHFSGANTPEEQHQVTRNAHRLLSDLLHSDIFRKVTGS
;
A
#
# COMPACT_ATOMS: atom_id res chain seq x y z
N LEU A 1 -1.97 15.40 12.43
CA LEU A 1 -2.30 15.06 11.02
C LEU A 1 -1.53 13.84 10.59
N PHE A 2 -0.26 13.94 10.17
CA PHE A 2 0.46 12.76 9.67
C PHE A 2 0.54 11.66 10.74
N ARG A 3 0.99 11.96 11.97
CA ARG A 3 1.07 10.97 13.07
C ARG A 3 -0.25 10.22 13.31
N ASP A 4 -1.37 10.92 13.31
CA ASP A 4 -2.69 10.31 13.54
C ASP A 4 -3.05 9.31 12.41
N MET A 5 -2.65 9.62 11.17
CA MET A 5 -2.81 8.71 10.03
C MET A 5 -1.96 7.43 10.14
N ASN A 6 -0.88 7.42 10.91
CA ASN A 6 -0.09 6.21 11.15
C ASN A 6 -0.77 5.24 12.09
N GLU A 7 -1.30 5.79 13.17
CA GLU A 7 -2.04 5.01 14.14
C GLU A 7 -3.27 4.40 13.43
N GLU A 8 -3.93 5.16 12.57
CA GLU A 8 -5.02 4.64 11.73
C GLU A 8 -4.58 3.54 10.75
N LEU A 9 -3.44 3.70 10.05
CA LEU A 9 -2.92 2.69 9.13
C LEU A 9 -2.55 1.39 9.87
N ASP A 10 -1.89 1.50 11.02
CA ASP A 10 -1.51 0.36 11.85
C ASP A 10 -2.73 -0.37 12.40
N GLU A 11 -3.67 0.36 12.99
CA GLU A 11 -4.89 -0.21 13.55
C GLU A 11 -5.74 -0.91 12.47
N GLU A 12 -5.86 -0.30 11.30
CA GLU A 12 -6.62 -0.88 10.20
C GLU A 12 -5.90 -2.10 9.60
N PHE A 13 -4.56 -2.06 9.50
CA PHE A 13 -3.78 -3.21 9.08
C PHE A 13 -3.88 -4.36 10.09
N GLU A 14 -3.67 -4.10 11.38
CA GLU A 14 -3.79 -5.10 12.44
C GLU A 14 -5.18 -5.73 12.47
N LYS A 15 -6.23 -4.91 12.28
CA LYS A 15 -7.60 -5.37 12.20
C LYS A 15 -7.81 -6.32 11.01
N ARG A 16 -7.29 -5.99 9.82
CA ARG A 16 -7.35 -6.87 8.64
C ARG A 16 -6.51 -8.13 8.82
N GLN A 17 -5.39 -8.02 9.52
CA GLN A 17 -4.49 -9.14 9.76
C GLN A 17 -5.10 -10.20 10.69
N LYS A 18 -6.08 -9.83 11.54
CA LYS A 18 -6.84 -10.80 12.35
C LYS A 18 -7.56 -11.85 11.50
N ASP A 19 -7.97 -11.50 10.29
CA ASP A 19 -8.64 -12.41 9.36
C ASP A 19 -7.65 -13.30 8.59
N ASN A 20 -6.35 -13.02 8.68
CA ASN A 20 -5.29 -13.84 8.10
C ASN A 20 -4.83 -14.94 9.08
N THR A 21 -5.75 -15.82 9.49
CA THR A 21 -5.49 -16.85 10.51
C THR A 21 -4.46 -17.90 10.10
N ALA A 22 -4.23 -18.07 8.79
CA ALA A 22 -3.23 -18.97 8.23
C ALA A 22 -1.84 -18.33 8.13
N ASP A 23 -1.72 -17.04 8.46
CA ASP A 23 -0.50 -16.25 8.30
C ASP A 23 0.03 -16.31 6.85
N ASP A 24 -0.88 -16.27 5.88
CA ASP A 24 -0.57 -16.29 4.45
C ASP A 24 0.06 -14.94 4.06
N PRO A 25 1.31 -14.92 3.56
CA PRO A 25 1.96 -13.67 3.29
C PRO A 25 1.42 -12.96 2.04
N VAL A 26 0.75 -13.67 1.12
CA VAL A 26 0.00 -13.04 0.02
C VAL A 26 -1.17 -12.25 0.60
N LYS A 27 -1.88 -12.84 1.56
CA LYS A 27 -2.99 -12.17 2.27
C LYS A 27 -2.50 -10.96 3.05
N SER A 28 -1.33 -11.03 3.68
CA SER A 28 -0.70 -9.86 4.32
C SER A 28 -0.45 -8.73 3.31
N TYR A 29 0.01 -9.05 2.10
CA TYR A 29 0.21 -8.04 1.05
C TYR A 29 -1.11 -7.45 0.54
N GLU A 30 -2.16 -8.26 0.39
CA GLU A 30 -3.51 -7.77 0.05
C GLU A 30 -4.06 -6.82 1.13
N ASN A 31 -3.93 -7.19 2.40
CA ASN A 31 -4.35 -6.38 3.53
C ASN A 31 -3.62 -5.03 3.55
N LEU A 32 -2.32 -5.04 3.27
CA LEU A 32 -1.51 -3.83 3.18
C LEU A 32 -1.96 -2.93 2.01
N LEU A 33 -2.22 -3.52 0.84
CA LEU A 33 -2.76 -2.80 -0.32
C LEU A 33 -4.10 -2.14 0.01
N ASP A 34 -5.00 -2.85 0.68
CA ASP A 34 -6.29 -2.30 1.09
C ASP A 34 -6.13 -1.05 1.99
N CYS A 35 -5.20 -1.09 2.95
CA CYS A 35 -4.92 0.06 3.81
C CYS A 35 -4.46 1.26 2.98
N PHE A 36 -3.55 1.06 2.00
CA PHE A 36 -3.10 2.15 1.14
C PHE A 36 -4.19 2.70 0.23
N LEU A 37 -5.03 1.83 -0.33
CA LEU A 37 -6.16 2.26 -1.15
C LEU A 37 -7.15 3.10 -0.33
N ALA A 38 -7.50 2.64 0.88
CA ALA A 38 -8.39 3.37 1.77
C ALA A 38 -7.81 4.75 2.15
N GLN A 39 -6.54 4.78 2.53
CA GLN A 39 -5.86 6.02 2.88
C GLN A 39 -5.75 6.98 1.69
N TYR A 40 -5.41 6.47 0.50
CA TYR A 40 -5.29 7.28 -0.71
C TYR A 40 -6.62 7.95 -1.10
N PHE A 41 -7.72 7.19 -1.11
CA PHE A 41 -9.02 7.75 -1.48
C PHE A 41 -9.56 8.72 -0.41
N SER A 42 -9.39 8.41 0.87
CA SER A 42 -9.71 9.32 1.98
C SER A 42 -8.98 10.66 1.81
N LEU A 43 -7.68 10.62 1.51
CA LEU A 43 -6.90 11.82 1.27
C LEU A 43 -7.22 12.53 -0.03
N LYS A 44 -7.57 11.81 -1.09
CA LYS A 44 -8.01 12.41 -2.35
C LYS A 44 -9.29 13.21 -2.14
N ASP A 45 -10.21 12.71 -1.32
CA ASP A 45 -11.43 13.42 -0.97
C ASP A 45 -11.13 14.66 -0.13
N ILE A 46 -10.24 14.57 0.86
CA ILE A 46 -9.75 15.73 1.63
C ILE A 46 -9.05 16.73 0.69
N ALA A 47 -8.20 16.26 -0.21
CA ALA A 47 -7.44 17.09 -1.13
C ALA A 47 -8.31 17.87 -2.11
N ARG A 48 -9.40 17.25 -2.59
CA ARG A 48 -10.45 17.94 -3.36
C ARG A 48 -11.20 18.96 -2.50
N GLN A 49 -11.51 18.63 -1.26
CA GLN A 49 -12.23 19.53 -0.34
C GLN A 49 -11.41 20.75 0.07
N VAL A 50 -10.09 20.62 0.20
CA VAL A 50 -9.20 21.71 0.67
C VAL A 50 -8.28 22.28 -0.43
N ASN A 51 -8.55 21.97 -1.71
CA ASN A 51 -7.80 22.45 -2.88
C ASN A 51 -6.27 22.17 -2.79
N LEU A 52 -5.90 21.01 -2.24
CA LEU A 52 -4.49 20.58 -2.03
C LEU A 52 -3.74 20.33 -3.32
N GLU A 53 -4.43 20.10 -4.45
CA GLU A 53 -3.79 19.88 -5.76
C GLU A 53 -2.92 21.08 -6.21
N GLN A 54 -3.14 22.28 -5.65
CA GLN A 54 -2.33 23.46 -5.90
C GLN A 54 -1.18 23.65 -4.90
N ASN A 55 -1.04 22.79 -3.88
CA ASN A 55 -0.08 22.96 -2.79
C ASN A 55 0.98 21.86 -2.80
N THR A 56 1.90 21.95 -3.78
CA THR A 56 3.06 21.05 -3.97
C THR A 56 3.91 20.86 -2.70
N PHE A 57 3.83 21.83 -1.77
CA PHE A 57 4.54 21.80 -0.49
C PHE A 57 4.07 20.68 0.46
N LEU A 58 2.83 20.20 0.31
CA LEU A 58 2.27 19.13 1.14
C LEU A 58 2.36 17.75 0.50
N LEU A 59 2.58 17.69 -0.82
CA LEU A 59 2.71 16.45 -1.56
C LEU A 59 4.00 15.70 -1.17
N TYR A 60 5.14 16.41 -1.15
CA TYR A 60 6.46 15.83 -0.84
C TYR A 60 6.59 15.26 0.58
N PRO A 61 6.17 15.97 1.66
CA PRO A 61 6.14 15.40 3.00
C PRO A 61 5.20 14.19 3.11
N TYR A 62 4.05 14.23 2.43
CA TYR A 62 3.11 13.11 2.42
C TYR A 62 3.70 11.85 1.75
N TYR A 63 4.49 12.00 0.69
CA TYR A 63 5.20 10.88 0.06
C TYR A 63 6.23 10.23 0.96
N HIS A 64 7.15 11.03 1.50
CA HIS A 64 8.15 10.53 2.45
C HIS A 64 7.48 9.83 3.62
N TYR A 65 6.37 10.40 4.07
CA TYR A 65 5.57 9.81 5.13
C TYR A 65 4.98 8.44 4.79
N MET A 66 4.41 8.24 3.60
CA MET A 66 3.92 6.91 3.21
C MET A 66 5.04 5.87 3.06
N VAL A 67 6.21 6.29 2.55
CA VAL A 67 7.35 5.40 2.34
C VAL A 67 7.91 4.88 3.66
N ASP A 68 8.10 5.75 4.66
CA ASP A 68 8.63 5.37 5.98
C ASP A 68 7.73 4.33 6.68
N ASN A 69 6.41 4.52 6.61
CA ASN A 69 5.45 3.63 7.26
C ASN A 69 5.34 2.27 6.62
N THR A 70 5.33 2.25 5.29
CA THR A 70 5.28 0.99 4.58
C THR A 70 6.55 0.19 4.78
N THR A 71 7.70 0.86 4.85
CA THR A 71 8.97 0.22 5.15
C THR A 71 8.91 -0.48 6.51
N ARG A 72 8.38 0.19 7.54
CA ARG A 72 8.16 -0.42 8.86
C ARG A 72 7.20 -1.62 8.81
N LEU A 73 6.06 -1.51 8.12
CA LEU A 73 5.10 -2.62 8.00
C LEU A 73 5.70 -3.80 7.22
N VAL A 74 6.45 -3.53 6.16
CA VAL A 74 7.14 -4.56 5.37
C VAL A 74 8.21 -5.25 6.23
N GLU A 75 9.03 -4.51 6.96
CA GLU A 75 10.02 -5.08 7.89
C GLU A 75 9.36 -5.91 8.99
N HIS A 76 8.24 -5.46 9.54
CA HIS A 76 7.59 -6.14 10.66
C HIS A 76 6.86 -7.42 10.23
N TYR A 77 6.13 -7.39 9.11
CA TYR A 77 5.23 -8.48 8.72
C TYR A 77 5.75 -9.34 7.56
N PHE A 78 6.72 -8.86 6.78
CA PHE A 78 7.11 -9.49 5.52
C PHE A 78 8.52 -10.06 5.49
N ASN A 79 9.22 -10.07 6.64
CA ASN A 79 10.44 -10.85 6.84
C ASN A 79 10.29 -12.36 6.55
N ARG A 80 9.06 -12.86 6.31
CA ARG A 80 8.75 -14.27 6.02
C ARG A 80 8.66 -14.60 4.53
N LEU A 81 8.39 -13.62 3.65
CA LEU A 81 8.63 -13.76 2.22
C LEU A 81 10.04 -13.24 1.96
N LYS A 82 11.01 -14.14 1.74
CA LYS A 82 12.38 -13.74 1.40
C LYS A 82 12.39 -13.13 0.01
N PRO A 83 12.37 -11.79 -0.15
CA PRO A 83 12.41 -11.21 -1.46
C PRO A 83 13.83 -11.40 -2.02
N ASN A 84 13.98 -11.44 -3.34
CA ASN A 84 15.32 -11.42 -3.95
C ASN A 84 16.02 -10.07 -3.78
N TYR A 85 15.35 -9.10 -3.15
CA TYR A 85 15.74 -7.71 -2.99
C TYR A 85 15.68 -7.31 -1.51
N PRO A 86 16.48 -6.33 -1.06
CA PRO A 86 16.40 -5.79 0.29
C PRO A 86 14.96 -5.34 0.62
N PRO A 87 14.43 -5.65 1.81
CA PRO A 87 13.08 -5.28 2.22
C PRO A 87 12.76 -3.80 2.00
N GLU A 88 13.67 -2.91 2.36
CA GLU A 88 13.55 -1.45 2.17
C GLU A 88 13.32 -1.06 0.70
N GLN A 89 14.09 -1.65 -0.23
CA GLN A 89 13.99 -1.36 -1.66
C GLN A 89 12.67 -1.87 -2.24
N LEU A 90 12.27 -3.08 -1.84
CA LEU A 90 11.01 -3.65 -2.27
C LEU A 90 9.82 -2.85 -1.72
N SER A 91 9.89 -2.44 -0.45
CA SER A 91 8.86 -1.61 0.19
C SER A 91 8.68 -0.31 -0.56
N SER A 92 9.80 0.40 -0.79
CA SER A 92 9.79 1.66 -1.52
C SER A 92 9.23 1.50 -2.93
N PHE A 93 9.60 0.42 -3.63
CA PHE A 93 9.05 0.09 -4.95
C PHE A 93 7.54 -0.15 -4.93
N ILE A 94 7.04 -0.95 -3.98
CA ILE A 94 5.61 -1.26 -3.86
C ILE A 94 4.81 0.02 -3.55
N VAL A 95 5.27 0.82 -2.59
CA VAL A 95 4.60 2.10 -2.22
C VAL A 95 4.54 3.04 -3.39
N MET A 96 5.70 3.29 -4.01
CA MET A 96 5.80 4.25 -5.09
C MET A 96 5.06 3.75 -6.34
N GLY A 97 5.06 2.44 -6.57
CA GLY A 97 4.31 1.80 -7.63
C GLY A 97 2.80 1.93 -7.43
N ILE A 98 2.29 1.60 -6.24
CA ILE A 98 0.86 1.75 -5.89
C ILE A 98 0.45 3.21 -5.96
N TYR A 99 1.26 4.12 -5.39
CA TYR A 99 0.97 5.54 -5.48
C TYR A 99 0.90 6.00 -6.94
N GLY A 100 1.93 5.68 -7.74
CA GLY A 100 1.97 6.09 -9.15
C GLY A 100 0.77 5.55 -9.91
N TYR A 101 0.42 4.29 -9.68
CA TYR A 101 -0.78 3.66 -10.22
C TYR A 101 -2.05 4.45 -9.88
N LEU A 102 -2.23 4.82 -8.62
CA LEU A 102 -3.41 5.57 -8.17
C LEU A 102 -3.43 7.02 -8.66
N HIS A 103 -2.29 7.70 -8.64
CA HIS A 103 -2.12 9.06 -9.14
C HIS A 103 -2.52 9.18 -10.61
N PHE A 104 -2.03 8.28 -11.45
CA PHE A 104 -2.35 8.28 -12.88
C PHE A 104 -3.70 7.64 -13.22
N SER A 105 -4.37 7.00 -12.26
CA SER A 105 -5.68 6.38 -12.50
C SER A 105 -6.78 7.39 -12.83
N GLY A 106 -6.67 8.63 -12.36
CA GLY A 106 -7.69 9.67 -12.54
C GLY A 106 -9.04 9.36 -11.87
N ALA A 107 -9.15 8.30 -11.05
CA ALA A 107 -10.43 7.82 -10.53
C ALA A 107 -11.11 8.81 -9.58
N ASN A 108 -12.26 9.34 -9.98
CA ASN A 108 -12.96 10.44 -9.34
C ASN A 108 -14.37 10.08 -8.89
N THR A 109 -14.92 8.97 -9.38
CA THR A 109 -16.21 8.40 -8.98
C THR A 109 -16.01 7.10 -8.20
N PRO A 110 -16.97 6.70 -7.35
CA PRO A 110 -16.90 5.42 -6.63
C PRO A 110 -16.73 4.21 -7.56
N GLU A 111 -17.33 4.24 -8.75
CA GLU A 111 -17.22 3.15 -9.73
C GLU A 111 -15.81 3.05 -10.31
N GLU A 112 -15.19 4.19 -10.64
CA GLU A 112 -13.79 4.25 -11.07
C GLU A 112 -12.85 3.81 -9.94
N GLN A 113 -13.09 4.26 -8.70
CA GLN A 113 -12.30 3.85 -7.53
C GLN A 113 -12.36 2.34 -7.34
N HIS A 114 -13.56 1.74 -7.40
CA HIS A 114 -13.71 0.28 -7.34
C HIS A 114 -12.98 -0.43 -8.47
N GLN A 115 -13.02 0.09 -9.69
CA GLN A 115 -12.30 -0.50 -10.83
C GLN A 115 -10.79 -0.44 -10.66
N VAL A 116 -10.26 0.68 -10.17
CA VAL A 116 -8.84 0.89 -9.87
C VAL A 116 -8.38 -0.03 -8.75
N THR A 117 -9.16 -0.14 -7.67
CA THR A 117 -8.90 -1.10 -6.58
C THR A 117 -8.79 -2.53 -7.11
N ARG A 118 -9.79 -3.01 -7.88
CA ARG A 118 -9.75 -4.36 -8.47
C ARG A 118 -8.52 -4.60 -9.31
N ASN A 119 -8.14 -3.62 -10.13
CA ASN A 119 -6.96 -3.73 -10.98
C ASN A 119 -5.66 -3.69 -10.16
N ALA A 120 -5.60 -2.93 -9.07
CA ALA A 120 -4.46 -2.90 -8.15
C ALA A 120 -4.25 -4.26 -7.47
N HIS A 121 -5.33 -4.92 -7.02
CA HIS A 121 -5.24 -6.28 -6.49
C HIS A 121 -4.72 -7.27 -7.53
N ARG A 122 -5.21 -7.17 -8.78
CA ARG A 122 -4.73 -8.02 -9.87
C ARG A 122 -3.25 -7.81 -10.14
N LEU A 123 -2.82 -6.55 -10.22
CA LEU A 123 -1.42 -6.20 -10.42
C LEU A 123 -0.52 -6.73 -9.30
N LEU A 124 -0.94 -6.56 -8.03
CA LEU A 124 -0.21 -7.08 -6.89
C LEU A 124 -0.15 -8.62 -6.91
N SER A 125 -1.26 -9.28 -7.24
CA SER A 125 -1.30 -10.73 -7.35
C SER A 125 -0.37 -11.23 -8.46
N ASP A 126 -0.41 -10.63 -9.65
CA ASP A 126 0.48 -10.95 -10.76
C ASP A 126 1.95 -10.74 -10.37
N LEU A 127 2.24 -9.67 -9.61
CA LEU A 127 3.58 -9.37 -9.11
C LEU A 127 4.06 -10.44 -8.12
N LEU A 128 3.25 -10.80 -7.12
CA LEU A 128 3.58 -11.81 -6.11
C LEU A 128 3.72 -13.22 -6.68
N HIS A 129 3.08 -13.49 -7.82
CA HIS A 129 3.20 -14.75 -8.56
C HIS A 129 4.27 -14.74 -9.65
N SER A 130 4.89 -13.59 -9.91
CA SER A 130 5.99 -13.48 -10.87
C SER A 130 7.31 -13.99 -10.30
N ASP A 131 8.28 -14.25 -11.17
CA ASP A 131 9.64 -14.66 -10.79
C ASP A 131 10.42 -13.59 -10.01
N ILE A 132 9.86 -12.37 -9.87
CA ILE A 132 10.40 -11.30 -9.01
C ILE A 132 10.42 -11.79 -7.54
N PHE A 133 9.42 -12.57 -7.13
CA PHE A 133 9.29 -13.13 -5.79
C PHE A 133 9.57 -14.63 -5.80
N ARG A 134 10.64 -15.09 -5.14
CA ARG A 134 10.85 -16.54 -4.96
C ARG A 134 9.95 -17.08 -3.84
N LYS A 135 9.10 -18.04 -4.16
CA LYS A 135 8.51 -18.93 -3.16
C LYS A 135 9.62 -19.80 -2.56
N VAL A 136 9.79 -19.76 -1.24
CA VAL A 136 10.72 -20.68 -0.55
C VAL A 136 10.11 -22.07 -0.61
N THR A 137 10.58 -22.92 -1.52
CA THR A 137 10.34 -24.36 -1.43
C THR A 137 11.18 -24.88 -0.25
N GLY A 138 10.51 -25.38 0.79
CA GLY A 138 11.18 -25.92 1.98
C GLY A 138 12.21 -26.98 1.60
N SER A 139 13.39 -26.86 2.22
CA SER A 139 14.46 -27.87 2.26
C SER A 139 14.36 -28.68 3.55
#